data_AF-K1Z2Q0-F1
#
_entry.id   AF-K1Z2Q0-F1
#
_cell.length_a   1.000
_cell.length_b   1.000
_cell.length_c   1.000
_cell.angle_alpha   90.00
_cell.angle_beta   90.00
_cell.angle_gamma   90.00
#
_symmetry.space_group_name_H-M   'P 1'
#
loop_
_entity.id
_entity.type
_entity.pdbx_description
1 polymer ?
#
loop_
_entity_poly.entity_id
_entity_poly.type
_entity_poly.pdbx_seq_one_letter_code
_entity_poly.pdbx_strand_id
1 'polypeptide(L)'
;GDNIDNNRQMLKLNTWPEKCTFAENNTLFCAVPRDLPQGAGILPEVAANSLDDMYKIDLKSGLKTNVSLGGDYNVQNISYDKTKNKIYFTDKNLNGVYEINL
;
A
#
# COMPACT_ATOMS: atom_id res chain seq x y z
N GLY A 1 -6.36 -30.20 -5.02
CA GLY A 1 -5.47 -29.05 -4.78
C GLY A 1 -6.10 -28.27 -3.67
N ASP A 2 -5.80 -28.65 -2.43
CA ASP A 2 -6.76 -28.47 -1.31
C ASP A 2 -6.27 -27.46 -0.27
N ASN A 3 -5.21 -26.70 -0.59
CA ASN A 3 -4.56 -25.75 0.33
C ASN A 3 -4.54 -24.30 -0.18
N ILE A 4 -5.23 -24.02 -1.29
CA ILE A 4 -5.48 -22.63 -1.69
C ILE A 4 -6.57 -22.12 -0.74
N ASP A 5 -6.29 -21.05 0.01
CA ASP A 5 -7.24 -20.29 0.87
C ASP A 5 -7.27 -20.61 2.39
N ASN A 6 -6.43 -21.52 2.91
CA ASN A 6 -6.46 -21.92 4.34
C ASN A 6 -5.90 -20.87 5.34
N ASN A 7 -5.33 -19.76 4.88
CA ASN A 7 -4.67 -18.75 5.75
C ASN A 7 -5.05 -17.30 5.41
N ARG A 8 -6.33 -17.05 5.07
CA ARG A 8 -6.80 -15.67 4.91
C ARG A 8 -6.72 -14.92 6.24
N GLN A 9 -6.03 -13.80 6.22
CA GLN A 9 -5.94 -12.89 7.35
C GLN A 9 -6.53 -11.54 6.99
N MET A 10 -7.47 -11.08 7.82
CA MET A 10 -8.06 -9.76 7.65
C MET A 10 -7.10 -8.69 8.23
N LEU A 11 -6.50 -7.88 7.36
CA LEU A 11 -5.56 -6.82 7.75
C LEU A 11 -6.25 -5.53 8.24
N LYS A 12 -7.57 -5.40 8.05
CA LYS A 12 -8.35 -4.18 8.37
C LYS A 12 -7.71 -2.92 7.77
N LEU A 13 -7.41 -2.97 6.47
CA LEU A 13 -6.92 -1.83 5.69
C LEU A 13 -8.00 -1.48 4.70
N ASN A 14 -8.34 -0.20 4.62
CA ASN A 14 -9.24 0.30 3.60
C ASN A 14 -8.37 0.84 2.46
N THR A 15 -7.92 -0.05 1.58
CA THR A 15 -7.11 0.29 0.40
C THR A 15 -7.35 -0.74 -0.70
N TRP A 16 -6.81 -0.49 -1.89
CA TRP A 16 -6.89 -1.40 -3.03
C TRP A 16 -5.61 -2.23 -3.19
N PRO A 17 -5.68 -3.45 -3.75
CA PRO A 17 -4.54 -4.35 -3.87
C PRO A 17 -3.33 -3.76 -4.62
N GLU A 18 -3.55 -2.93 -5.63
CA GLU A 18 -2.50 -2.27 -6.42
C GLU A 18 -1.68 -1.25 -5.63
N LYS A 19 -2.25 -0.72 -4.55
CA LYS A 19 -1.56 0.14 -3.57
C LYS A 19 -0.82 -0.68 -2.52
N CYS A 20 -0.56 -1.97 -2.76
CA CYS A 20 0.17 -2.83 -1.85
C CYS A 20 1.24 -3.64 -2.59
N THR A 21 2.35 -3.94 -1.91
CA THR A 21 3.41 -4.81 -2.42
C THR A 21 4.04 -5.65 -1.31
N PHE A 22 4.35 -6.91 -1.61
CA PHE A 22 5.05 -7.78 -0.68
C PHE A 22 6.55 -7.47 -0.71
N ALA A 23 7.12 -7.20 0.47
CA ALA A 23 8.56 -7.14 0.62
C ALA A 23 9.18 -8.52 0.84
N GLU A 24 8.49 -9.33 1.65
CA GLU A 24 8.84 -10.72 1.99
C GLU A 24 7.57 -11.49 2.36
N ASN A 25 7.70 -12.77 2.73
CA ASN A 25 6.58 -13.65 3.10
C ASN A 25 5.69 -13.09 4.23
N ASN A 26 6.24 -12.25 5.10
CA ASN A 26 5.53 -11.73 6.28
C ASN A 26 5.55 -10.20 6.37
N THR A 27 6.03 -9.52 5.32
CA THR A 27 6.12 -8.06 5.29
C THR A 27 5.41 -7.53 4.05
N LEU A 28 4.39 -6.72 4.28
CA LEU A 28 3.61 -6.04 3.23
C LEU A 28 3.76 -4.53 3.41
N PHE A 29 3.96 -3.81 2.32
CA PHE A 29 3.84 -2.36 2.29
C PHE A 29 2.56 -1.98 1.59
N CYS A 30 1.76 -1.09 2.19
CA CYS A 30 0.53 -0.60 1.60
C CYS A 30 0.41 0.91 1.78
N ALA A 31 0.04 1.62 0.71
CA ALA A 31 -0.46 2.98 0.80
C ALA A 31 -1.96 2.93 1.08
N VAL A 32 -2.42 3.68 2.08
CA VAL A 32 -3.80 3.69 2.55
C VAL A 32 -4.32 5.13 2.47
N PRO A 33 -5.41 5.38 1.74
CA PRO A 33 -5.98 6.73 1.65
C PRO A 33 -6.41 7.24 3.03
N ARG A 34 -6.07 8.50 3.32
CA ARG A 34 -6.48 9.22 4.53
C ARG A 34 -8.00 9.43 4.59
N ASP A 35 -8.63 9.59 3.43
CA ASP A 35 -10.08 9.70 3.30
C ASP A 35 -10.60 8.75 2.21
N LEU A 36 -11.73 8.10 2.48
CA LEU A 36 -12.39 7.22 1.54
C LEU A 36 -13.87 7.60 1.43
N PRO A 37 -14.25 8.28 0.34
CA PRO A 37 -15.64 8.59 0.07
C PRO A 37 -16.48 7.32 -0.08
N GLN A 38 -17.77 7.46 0.17
CA GLN A 38 -18.71 6.38 -0.10
C GLN A 38 -18.60 5.92 -1.56
N GLY A 39 -18.60 4.61 -1.77
CA GLY A 39 -18.48 4.01 -3.12
C GLY A 39 -17.05 3.82 -3.61
N ALA A 40 -16.02 4.30 -2.89
CA ALA A 40 -14.62 4.17 -3.29
C ALA A 40 -14.17 2.69 -3.46
N GLY A 41 -14.75 1.76 -2.70
CA GLY A 41 -14.49 0.32 -2.89
C GLY A 41 -14.92 -0.24 -4.25
N ILE A 42 -15.88 0.41 -4.92
CA ILE A 42 -16.37 0.03 -6.26
C ILE A 42 -15.72 0.89 -7.33
N LEU A 43 -15.64 2.21 -7.09
CA LEU A 43 -15.07 3.19 -7.99
C LEU A 43 -13.90 3.90 -7.30
N PRO A 44 -12.66 3.39 -7.40
CA PRO A 44 -11.48 4.00 -6.76
C PRO A 44 -11.25 5.46 -7.18
N GLU A 45 -11.76 5.84 -8.35
CA GLU A 45 -11.63 7.18 -8.92
C GLU A 45 -12.25 8.28 -8.05
N VAL A 46 -13.25 7.97 -7.23
CA VAL A 46 -13.84 8.97 -6.32
C VAL A 46 -12.85 9.42 -5.23
N ALA A 47 -11.80 8.63 -4.98
CA ALA A 47 -10.72 8.95 -4.05
C ALA A 47 -9.45 9.49 -4.76
N ALA A 48 -9.57 9.97 -6.00
CA ALA A 48 -8.42 10.41 -6.80
C ALA A 48 -7.59 11.56 -6.18
N ASN A 49 -8.19 12.31 -5.24
CA ASN A 49 -7.53 13.42 -4.54
C ASN A 49 -7.20 13.10 -3.08
N SER A 50 -7.50 11.89 -2.58
CA SER A 50 -7.15 11.54 -1.20
C SER A 50 -5.67 11.27 -1.09
N LEU A 51 -4.97 12.00 -0.24
CA LEU A 51 -3.58 11.67 0.10
C LEU A 51 -3.53 10.32 0.83
N ASP A 52 -2.41 9.61 0.70
CA ASP A 52 -2.20 8.31 1.33
C ASP A 52 -1.18 8.39 2.47
N ASP A 53 -1.32 7.49 3.43
CA ASP A 53 -0.27 7.13 4.38
C ASP A 53 0.30 5.76 4.03
N MET A 54 1.63 5.61 4.05
CA MET A 54 2.29 4.34 3.82
C MET A 54 2.45 3.57 5.15
N TYR A 55 2.11 2.28 5.11
CA TYR A 55 2.27 1.37 6.23
C TYR A 55 3.11 0.16 5.86
N LYS A 56 4.09 -0.16 6.71
CA LYS A 56 4.71 -1.49 6.80
C LYS A 56 3.85 -2.37 7.70
N ILE A 57 3.53 -3.56 7.23
CA ILE A 57 2.62 -4.48 7.90
C ILE A 57 3.33 -5.80 8.11
N ASP A 58 3.45 -6.18 9.37
CA ASP A 58 3.89 -7.52 9.75
C ASP A 58 2.67 -8.45 9.71
N LEU A 59 2.69 -9.44 8.81
CA LEU A 59 1.56 -10.36 8.64
C LEU A 59 1.45 -11.39 9.79
N LYS A 60 2.49 -11.63 10.59
CA LYS A 60 2.38 -12.56 11.73
C LYS A 60 1.56 -11.96 12.86
N SER A 61 1.82 -10.68 13.16
CA SER A 61 1.23 -9.95 14.29
C SER A 61 0.07 -9.05 13.89
N GLY A 62 -0.01 -8.66 12.62
CA GLY A 62 -0.91 -7.60 12.14
C GLY A 62 -0.45 -6.18 12.51
N LEU A 63 0.76 -6.03 13.05
CA LEU A 63 1.32 -4.73 13.44
C LEU A 63 1.51 -3.85 12.20
N LYS A 64 1.01 -2.62 12.27
CA LYS A 64 1.15 -1.59 11.24
C LYS A 64 2.08 -0.50 11.74
N THR A 65 3.15 -0.26 11.00
CA THR A 65 4.12 0.79 11.29
C THR A 65 4.06 1.82 10.17
N ASN A 66 3.90 3.10 10.51
CA ASN A 66 3.93 4.16 9.50
C ASN A 66 5.32 4.26 8.87
N VAL A 67 5.37 4.46 7.56
CA VAL A 67 6.58 4.73 6.78
C VAL A 67 6.39 6.09 6.15
N SER A 68 7.36 6.99 6.33
CA SER A 68 7.27 8.32 5.74
C SER A 68 7.36 8.25 4.22
N LEU A 69 6.42 8.88 3.53
CA LEU A 69 6.48 9.11 2.08
C LEU A 69 7.39 10.30 1.73
N GLY A 70 7.83 11.09 2.71
CA GLY A 70 8.62 12.30 2.49
C GLY A 70 7.84 13.48 1.89
N GLY A 71 6.53 13.37 1.74
CA GLY A 71 5.64 14.39 1.19
C GLY A 71 4.20 13.90 1.12
N ASP A 72 3.33 14.73 0.53
CA ASP A 72 1.93 14.41 0.29
C ASP A 72 1.77 13.77 -1.09
N TYR A 73 1.28 12.53 -1.12
CA TYR A 73 1.10 11.75 -2.35
C TYR A 73 -0.25 11.04 -2.36
N ASN A 74 -0.87 10.94 -3.54
CA ASN A 74 -1.91 9.98 -3.89
C ASN A 74 -1.22 8.83 -4.65
N VAL A 75 -0.67 7.88 -3.89
CA VAL A 75 0.02 6.71 -4.40
C VAL A 75 -0.90 5.87 -5.26
N GLN A 76 -0.47 5.56 -6.48
CA GLN A 76 -1.22 4.74 -7.43
C GLN A 76 -0.73 3.30 -7.45
N ASN A 77 0.58 3.09 -7.65
CA ASN A 77 1.21 1.78 -7.71
C ASN A 77 2.44 1.74 -6.79
N ILE A 78 2.74 0.58 -6.23
CA ILE A 78 3.91 0.37 -5.36
C ILE A 78 4.70 -0.86 -5.81
N SER A 79 6.03 -0.74 -5.77
CA SER A 79 6.96 -1.84 -5.97
C SER A 79 8.06 -1.79 -4.91
N TYR A 80 8.52 -2.96 -4.46
CA TYR A 80 9.62 -3.07 -3.51
C TYR A 80 10.83 -3.72 -4.18
N ASP A 81 11.98 -3.05 -4.11
CA ASP A 81 13.27 -3.59 -4.53
C ASP A 81 14.00 -4.18 -3.32
N LYS A 82 13.98 -5.51 -3.23
CA LYS A 82 14.66 -6.26 -2.17
C LYS A 82 16.17 -6.09 -2.17
N THR A 83 16.77 -5.88 -3.34
CA THR A 83 18.24 -5.77 -3.47
C THR A 83 18.72 -4.42 -2.92
N LYS A 84 17.97 -3.36 -3.20
CA LYS A 84 18.30 -2.00 -2.75
C LYS A 84 17.66 -1.61 -1.42
N ASN A 85 16.77 -2.44 -0.89
CA ASN A 85 15.93 -2.13 0.28
C ASN A 85 15.18 -0.79 0.09
N LYS A 86 14.51 -0.64 -1.05
CA LYS A 86 13.78 0.58 -1.42
C LYS A 86 12.35 0.28 -1.84
N ILE A 87 11.47 1.24 -1.61
CA ILE A 87 10.14 1.26 -2.22
C ILE A 87 10.17 2.26 -3.36
N TYR A 88 9.61 1.87 -4.49
CA TYR A 88 9.31 2.73 -5.62
C TYR A 88 7.80 2.85 -5.76
N PHE A 89 7.31 4.05 -6.04
CA PHE A 89 5.88 4.27 -6.25
C PHE A 89 5.62 5.36 -7.26
N THR A 90 4.41 5.35 -7.81
CA THR A 90 3.89 6.42 -8.66
C THR A 90 2.76 7.14 -7.95
N ASP A 91 2.54 8.40 -8.32
CA ASP A 91 1.41 9.19 -7.87
C ASP A 91 0.37 9.30 -9.00
N LYS A 92 -0.90 9.40 -8.66
CA LYS A 92 -1.99 9.54 -9.63
C LYS A 92 -2.02 10.89 -10.34
N ASN A 93 -1.59 11.95 -9.64
CA ASN A 93 -1.69 13.34 -10.08
C ASN A 93 -0.32 13.96 -10.40
N LEU A 94 0.79 13.30 -10.00
CA LEU A 94 2.14 13.76 -10.31
C LEU A 94 2.81 12.86 -11.35
N ASN A 95 3.73 13.44 -12.12
CA ASN A 95 4.52 12.72 -13.11
C ASN A 95 5.84 12.25 -12.50
N GLY A 96 6.11 10.94 -12.60
CA GLY A 96 7.40 10.36 -12.25
C GLY A 96 7.29 9.11 -11.40
N VAL A 97 8.46 8.60 -10.99
CA VAL A 97 8.61 7.52 -10.02
C VAL A 97 9.33 8.11 -8.81
N TYR A 98 8.75 7.89 -7.64
CA TYR A 98 9.26 8.35 -6.36
C TYR A 98 9.83 7.17 -5.57
N GLU A 99 10.72 7.46 -4.62
CA GLU A 99 11.34 6.42 -3.80
C GLU A 99 11.28 6.72 -2.31
N ILE A 100 11.22 5.65 -1.52
CA ILE A 100 11.42 5.67 -0.07
C ILE A 100 12.66 4.84 0.24
N ASN A 101 13.58 5.43 0.99
CA ASN A 101 14.73 4.73 1.55
C ASN A 101 14.32 4.15 2.92
N LEU A 102 14.39 2.82 3.07
CA LEU A 102 13.95 2.07 4.25
C LEU A 102 15.08 1.77 5.23
#